data_AF-X1UPW3-F1
#
_entry.id   AF-X1UPW3-F1
#
_cell.length_a   1.000
_cell.length_b   1.000
_cell.length_c   1.000
_cell.angle_alpha   90.00
_cell.angle_beta   90.00
_cell.angle_gamma   90.00
#
_symmetry.space_group_name_H-M   'P 1'
#
loop_
_entity.id
_entity.type
_entity.pdbx_description
1 polymer ?
#
loop_
_entity_poly.entity_id
_entity_poly.type
_entity_poly.pdbx_seq_one_letter_code
_entity_poly.pdbx_strand_id
1 'polypeptide(L)'
;MRKLASRAGFVSHPAADRYHQAVVPLGGGIAIFATLTIILIAAAVAIRILLVPSCFDWLTKLANIDPADFLGKTNELVVILLAVAILFMLGLWDDKKHLGPFIKLAVQFAVAVTAAAFAEVRVEFFIESKIITSVLSAVWIVLIINAFNFLDNMDGASAGIAVIASCILFTAAA
;
A
#
# COMPACT_ATOMS: atom_id res chain seq x y z
N MET A 1 -21.59 0.92 -10.95
CA MET A 1 -20.55 -0.13 -10.80
C MET A 1 -21.09 -1.57 -10.77
N ARG A 2 -22.27 -1.86 -10.18
CA ARG A 2 -22.86 -3.22 -10.15
C ARG A 2 -23.01 -3.92 -11.51
N LYS A 3 -23.46 -3.19 -12.55
CA LYS A 3 -23.66 -3.74 -13.91
C LYS A 3 -22.37 -3.98 -14.71
N LEU A 4 -21.27 -3.29 -14.39
CA LEU A 4 -19.96 -3.52 -15.01
C LEU A 4 -19.26 -4.72 -14.36
N ALA A 5 -19.35 -4.85 -13.03
CA ALA A 5 -18.79 -5.98 -12.29
C ALA A 5 -19.40 -7.33 -12.75
N SER A 6 -20.72 -7.38 -13.00
CA SER A 6 -21.41 -8.58 -13.48
C SER A 6 -21.06 -8.96 -14.93
N ARG A 7 -20.71 -7.98 -15.78
CA ARG A 7 -20.30 -8.23 -17.17
C ARG A 7 -18.83 -8.62 -17.32
N ALA A 8 -17.98 -8.22 -16.36
CA ALA A 8 -16.56 -8.54 -16.35
C ALA A 8 -16.21 -9.85 -15.61
N GLY A 9 -17.20 -10.56 -15.07
CA GLY A 9 -16.96 -11.78 -14.27
C GLY A 9 -16.22 -11.53 -12.94
N PHE A 10 -16.09 -10.26 -12.52
CA PHE A 10 -15.41 -9.84 -11.28
C PHE A 10 -16.38 -9.92 -10.10
N VAL A 11 -16.87 -11.13 -9.87
CA VAL A 11 -17.96 -11.42 -8.97
C VAL A 11 -17.60 -12.67 -8.16
N SER A 12 -17.50 -12.54 -6.84
CA SER A 12 -17.37 -13.73 -5.99
C SER A 12 -18.71 -14.46 -5.95
N HIS A 13 -18.68 -15.75 -6.31
CA HIS A 13 -19.82 -16.63 -6.11
C HIS A 13 -19.75 -17.17 -4.67
N PRO A 14 -20.88 -17.30 -3.97
CA PRO A 14 -20.89 -17.80 -2.60
C PRO A 14 -20.34 -19.23 -2.56
N ALA A 15 -19.24 -19.43 -1.82
CA ALA A 15 -18.68 -20.73 -1.49
C ALA A 15 -19.37 -21.28 -0.24
N ALA A 16 -19.50 -22.61 -0.14
CA ALA A 16 -20.27 -23.30 0.90
C ALA A 16 -19.74 -23.12 2.34
N ASP A 17 -18.60 -22.45 2.52
CA ASP A 17 -17.92 -22.19 3.79
C ASP A 17 -18.18 -20.78 4.36
N ARG A 18 -18.93 -19.90 3.68
CA ARG A 18 -19.21 -18.52 4.14
C ARG A 18 -20.67 -18.32 4.55
N TYR A 19 -20.89 -17.68 5.71
CA TYR A 19 -22.22 -17.35 6.25
C TYR A 19 -23.01 -16.28 5.46
N HIS A 20 -22.39 -15.61 4.48
CA HIS A 20 -23.01 -14.57 3.66
C HIS A 20 -23.34 -15.05 2.23
N GLN A 21 -24.62 -14.98 1.86
CA GLN A 21 -25.19 -15.38 0.56
C GLN A 21 -25.18 -14.26 -0.50
N ALA A 22 -24.56 -13.11 -0.21
CA ALA A 22 -24.57 -11.95 -1.09
C ALA A 22 -23.36 -11.95 -2.03
N VAL A 23 -23.63 -11.72 -3.31
CA VAL A 23 -22.62 -11.47 -4.34
C VAL A 23 -21.89 -10.15 -4.04
N VAL A 24 -20.64 -10.22 -3.55
CA VAL A 24 -19.85 -9.03 -3.21
C VAL A 24 -18.93 -8.67 -4.39
N PRO A 25 -18.98 -7.43 -4.91
CA PRO A 25 -18.10 -7.02 -5.99
C PRO A 25 -16.66 -6.86 -5.47
N LEU A 26 -15.70 -7.53 -6.13
CA LEU A 26 -14.24 -7.45 -5.90
C LEU A 26 -13.62 -6.07 -6.27
N GLY A 27 -14.43 -5.01 -6.32
CA GLY A 27 -14.03 -3.69 -6.80
C GLY A 27 -13.50 -2.73 -5.73
N GLY A 28 -13.68 -3.06 -4.43
CA GLY A 28 -13.29 -2.19 -3.33
C GLY A 28 -11.79 -1.91 -3.29
N GLY A 29 -10.97 -2.96 -3.31
CA GLY A 29 -9.51 -2.84 -3.34
C GLY A 29 -9.00 -2.09 -4.57
N ILE A 30 -9.62 -2.30 -5.74
CA ILE A 30 -9.27 -1.59 -6.98
C ILE A 30 -9.54 -0.09 -6.85
N ALA A 31 -10.69 0.29 -6.28
CA ALA A 31 -11.04 1.69 -6.07
C ALA A 31 -10.08 2.37 -5.09
N ILE A 32 -9.73 1.69 -3.98
CA ILE A 32 -8.78 2.22 -2.98
C ILE A 32 -7.40 2.41 -3.60
N PHE A 33 -6.87 1.36 -4.27
CA PHE A 33 -5.58 1.43 -4.93
C PHE A 33 -5.53 2.55 -5.98
N ALA A 34 -6.51 2.60 -6.89
CA ALA A 34 -6.57 3.63 -7.92
C ALA A 34 -6.64 5.05 -7.33
N THR A 35 -7.47 5.26 -6.30
CA THR A 35 -7.62 6.57 -5.67
C THR A 35 -6.33 7.01 -4.99
N LEU A 36 -5.71 6.13 -4.19
CA LEU A 36 -4.44 6.43 -3.52
C LEU A 36 -3.31 6.70 -4.51
N THR A 37 -3.16 5.86 -5.54
CA THR A 37 -2.11 6.03 -6.55
C THR A 37 -2.30 7.33 -7.33
N ILE A 38 -3.53 7.65 -7.76
CA ILE A 38 -3.81 8.89 -8.50
C ILE A 38 -3.53 10.11 -7.62
N ILE A 39 -3.98 10.11 -6.37
CA ILE A 39 -3.75 11.23 -5.44
C ILE A 39 -2.25 11.44 -5.20
N LEU A 40 -1.50 10.38 -4.93
CA LEU A 40 -0.06 10.47 -4.66
C LEU A 40 0.73 10.96 -5.89
N ILE A 41 0.41 10.45 -7.09
CA ILE A 41 1.03 10.92 -8.34
C ILE A 41 0.65 12.37 -8.61
N ALA A 42 -0.63 12.74 -8.47
CA ALA A 42 -1.08 14.11 -8.68
C ALA A 42 -0.42 15.09 -7.71
N ALA A 43 -0.28 14.70 -6.43
CA ALA A 43 0.43 15.49 -5.43
C ALA A 43 1.91 15.65 -5.79
N ALA A 44 2.60 14.56 -6.18
CA ALA A 44 4.00 14.61 -6.59
C ALA A 44 4.23 15.53 -7.81
N VAL A 45 3.34 15.45 -8.81
CA VAL A 45 3.38 16.30 -10.01
C VAL A 45 3.06 17.76 -9.65
N ALA A 46 2.07 18.00 -8.80
CA ALA A 46 1.70 19.33 -8.35
C ALA A 46 2.87 20.00 -7.58
N ILE A 47 3.55 19.28 -6.70
CA ILE A 47 4.74 19.78 -6.00
C ILE A 47 5.82 20.17 -7.01
N ARG A 48 6.09 19.30 -8.00
CA ARG A 48 7.12 19.56 -9.00
C ARG A 48 6.81 20.75 -9.93
N ILE A 49 5.54 20.98 -10.26
CA ILE A 49 5.12 22.06 -11.19
C ILE A 49 4.84 23.38 -10.45
N LEU A 50 4.32 23.34 -9.23
CA LEU A 50 3.84 24.54 -8.53
C LEU A 50 4.79 25.01 -7.43
N LEU A 51 5.43 24.08 -6.71
CA LEU A 51 6.26 24.41 -5.55
C LEU A 51 7.74 24.55 -5.93
N VAL A 52 8.26 23.74 -6.85
CA VAL A 52 9.66 23.85 -7.33
C VAL A 52 9.95 25.17 -8.08
N PRO A 53 9.06 25.68 -8.95
CA PRO A 53 9.29 26.99 -9.60
C PRO A 53 8.99 28.19 -8.70
N SER A 54 8.78 27.97 -7.40
CA SER A 54 8.41 28.98 -6.40
C SER A 54 7.13 29.77 -6.75
N CYS A 55 6.22 29.22 -7.56
CA CYS A 55 4.96 29.89 -7.91
C CYS A 55 4.08 30.16 -6.67
N PHE A 56 4.24 29.36 -5.61
CA PHE A 56 3.50 29.46 -4.35
C PHE A 56 4.42 29.59 -3.14
N ASP A 57 5.35 30.56 -3.17
CA ASP A 57 6.34 30.79 -2.11
C ASP A 57 5.73 31.19 -0.74
N TRP A 58 4.49 31.70 -0.72
CA TRP A 58 3.78 31.98 0.54
C TRP A 58 3.32 30.70 1.25
N LEU A 59 3.00 29.66 0.48
CA LEU A 59 2.48 28.39 1.00
C LEU A 59 3.62 27.52 1.56
N THR A 60 4.76 27.48 0.88
CA THR A 60 5.98 26.79 1.35
C THR A 60 6.46 27.38 2.68
N LYS A 61 6.44 28.71 2.81
CA LYS A 61 6.79 29.41 4.06
C LYS A 61 5.79 29.17 5.18
N LEU A 62 4.49 29.14 4.87
CA LEU A 62 3.46 28.86 5.88
C LEU A 62 3.55 27.42 6.39
N ALA A 63 3.83 26.49 5.50
CA ALA A 63 3.92 25.07 5.83
C ALA A 63 5.31 24.64 6.34
N ASN A 64 6.32 25.51 6.28
CA ASN A 64 7.72 25.20 6.56
C ASN A 64 8.22 23.97 5.79
N ILE A 65 7.81 23.84 4.51
CA ILE A 65 8.17 22.70 3.65
C ILE A 65 9.21 23.17 2.64
N ASP A 66 10.37 22.50 2.63
CA ASP A 66 11.35 22.64 1.55
C ASP A 66 10.98 21.72 0.37
N PRO A 67 10.69 22.26 -0.84
CA PRO A 67 10.43 21.44 -2.02
C PRO A 67 11.61 20.52 -2.39
N ALA A 68 12.84 20.86 -1.98
CA ALA A 68 14.02 20.04 -2.23
C ALA A 68 14.01 18.71 -1.46
N ASP A 69 13.48 18.70 -0.23
CA ASP A 69 13.34 17.49 0.58
C ASP A 69 12.44 16.46 -0.10
N PHE A 70 11.35 16.93 -0.72
CA PHE A 70 10.43 16.06 -1.47
C PHE A 70 11.11 15.43 -2.70
N LEU A 71 11.96 16.18 -3.41
CA LEU A 71 12.71 15.66 -4.55
C LEU A 71 13.68 14.56 -4.11
N GLY A 72 14.31 14.70 -2.94
CA GLY A 72 15.15 13.65 -2.34
C GLY A 72 14.40 12.35 -2.07
N LYS A 73 13.13 12.46 -1.65
CA LYS A 73 12.26 11.31 -1.32
C LYS A 73 11.47 10.72 -2.48
N THR A 74 11.57 11.31 -3.68
CA THR A 74 10.81 10.85 -4.85
C THR A 74 11.18 9.42 -5.27
N ASN A 75 12.46 9.04 -5.17
CA ASN A 75 12.89 7.68 -5.51
C ASN A 75 12.28 6.63 -4.57
N GLU A 76 12.26 6.91 -3.26
CA GLU A 76 11.64 6.05 -2.25
C GLU A 76 10.14 5.88 -2.53
N LEU A 77 9.44 6.99 -2.84
CA LEU A 77 8.02 6.97 -3.18
C LEU A 77 7.73 6.10 -4.41
N VAL A 78 8.55 6.18 -5.45
CA VAL A 78 8.38 5.35 -6.66
C VAL A 78 8.55 3.87 -6.34
N VAL A 79 9.58 3.50 -5.57
CA VAL A 79 9.82 2.10 -5.17
C VAL A 79 8.65 1.57 -4.31
N ILE A 80 8.13 2.38 -3.38
CA ILE A 80 6.97 2.02 -2.56
C ILE A 80 5.72 1.83 -3.44
N LEU A 81 5.44 2.73 -4.38
CA LEU A 81 4.30 2.60 -5.28
C LEU A 81 4.39 1.34 -6.15
N LEU A 82 5.59 1.01 -6.64
CA LEU A 82 5.82 -0.23 -7.38
C LEU A 82 5.61 -1.47 -6.51
N ALA A 83 6.12 -1.45 -5.27
CA ALA A 83 5.91 -2.54 -4.31
C ALA A 83 4.42 -2.78 -4.04
N VAL A 84 3.67 -1.70 -3.74
CA VAL A 84 2.22 -1.77 -3.50
C VAL A 84 1.48 -2.25 -4.75
N ALA A 85 1.88 -1.81 -5.95
CA ALA A 85 1.29 -2.27 -7.20
C ALA A 85 1.50 -3.78 -7.43
N ILE A 86 2.69 -4.30 -7.16
CA ILE A 86 2.98 -5.75 -7.28
C ILE A 86 2.13 -6.54 -6.28
N LEU A 87 2.06 -6.11 -5.02
CA LEU A 87 1.25 -6.78 -3.99
C LEU A 87 -0.25 -6.72 -4.30
N PHE A 88 -0.72 -5.61 -4.84
CA PHE A 88 -2.09 -5.46 -5.31
C PHE A 88 -2.41 -6.42 -6.46
N MET A 89 -1.52 -6.53 -7.46
CA MET A 89 -1.68 -7.48 -8.57
C MET A 89 -1.64 -8.93 -8.09
N LEU A 90 -0.79 -9.25 -7.11
CA LEU A 90 -0.76 -10.56 -6.46
C LEU A 90 -2.10 -10.86 -5.77
N GLY A 91 -2.68 -9.90 -5.06
CA GLY A 91 -4.01 -10.03 -4.43
C GLY A 91 -5.12 -10.27 -5.46
N LEU A 92 -5.15 -9.48 -6.54
CA LEU A 92 -6.11 -9.68 -7.63
C LEU A 92 -5.97 -11.04 -8.33
N TRP A 93 -4.73 -11.55 -8.44
CA TRP A 93 -4.48 -12.86 -9.01
C TRP A 93 -4.96 -13.95 -8.06
N ASP A 94 -4.65 -13.82 -6.77
CA ASP A 94 -5.12 -14.73 -5.74
C ASP A 94 -6.65 -14.85 -5.70
N ASP A 95 -7.37 -13.73 -5.77
CA ASP A 95 -8.83 -13.69 -5.82
C ASP A 95 -9.41 -14.48 -7.00
N LYS A 96 -8.69 -14.53 -8.13
CA LYS A 96 -9.15 -15.21 -9.36
C LYS A 96 -8.77 -16.68 -9.44
N LYS A 97 -7.57 -17.04 -8.99
CA LYS A 97 -7.00 -18.38 -9.22
C LYS A 97 -6.68 -19.16 -7.94
N HIS A 98 -6.97 -18.61 -6.76
CA HIS A 98 -6.65 -19.22 -5.46
C HIS A 98 -5.19 -19.71 -5.42
N LEU A 99 -4.27 -18.77 -5.23
CA LEU A 99 -2.84 -19.08 -5.21
C LEU A 99 -2.48 -19.85 -3.93
N GLY A 100 -1.56 -20.80 -4.04
CA GLY A 100 -1.00 -21.50 -2.89
C GLY A 100 -0.22 -20.53 -1.97
N PRO A 101 -0.15 -20.81 -0.65
CA PRO A 101 0.45 -19.91 0.34
C PRO A 101 1.93 -19.61 0.06
N PHE A 102 2.68 -20.59 -0.48
CA PHE A 102 4.10 -20.43 -0.78
C PHE A 102 4.38 -19.39 -1.87
N ILE A 103 3.52 -19.30 -2.89
CA ILE A 103 3.69 -18.31 -3.98
C ILE A 103 3.45 -16.91 -3.41
N LYS A 104 2.42 -16.76 -2.57
CA LYS A 104 2.11 -15.47 -1.93
C LYS A 104 3.28 -14.99 -1.07
N LEU A 105 3.78 -15.87 -0.20
CA LEU A 105 4.90 -15.57 0.68
C LEU A 105 6.17 -15.23 -0.11
N ALA A 106 6.48 -16.00 -1.17
CA ALA A 106 7.67 -15.74 -1.99
C ALA A 106 7.63 -14.34 -2.62
N VAL A 107 6.49 -13.93 -3.20
CA VAL A 107 6.33 -12.59 -3.78
C VAL A 107 6.36 -11.52 -2.70
N GLN A 108 5.68 -11.72 -1.57
CA GLN A 108 5.68 -10.77 -0.46
C GLN A 108 7.10 -10.54 0.10
N PHE A 109 7.88 -11.60 0.31
CA PHE A 109 9.28 -11.48 0.74
C PHE A 109 10.15 -10.81 -0.32
N ALA A 110 10.01 -11.16 -1.60
CA ALA A 110 10.79 -10.52 -2.67
C ALA A 110 10.52 -9.01 -2.74
N VAL A 111 9.26 -8.61 -2.65
CA VAL A 111 8.87 -7.19 -2.63
C VAL A 111 9.39 -6.50 -1.37
N ALA A 112 9.24 -7.11 -0.20
CA ALA A 112 9.64 -6.51 1.07
C ALA A 112 11.16 -6.34 1.19
N VAL A 113 11.96 -7.32 0.73
CA VAL A 113 13.42 -7.22 0.67
C VAL A 113 13.85 -6.12 -0.31
N THR A 114 13.20 -6.04 -1.47
CA THR A 114 13.48 -4.99 -2.46
C THR A 114 13.16 -3.60 -1.90
N ALA A 115 11.99 -3.42 -1.27
CA ALA A 115 11.62 -2.16 -0.63
C ALA A 115 12.61 -1.78 0.49
N ALA A 116 12.98 -2.73 1.34
CA ALA A 116 13.96 -2.51 2.40
C ALA A 116 15.35 -2.15 1.84
N ALA A 117 15.78 -2.78 0.76
CA ALA A 117 17.09 -2.54 0.16
C ALA A 117 17.17 -1.17 -0.53
N PHE A 118 16.16 -0.79 -1.31
CA PHE A 118 16.20 0.33 -2.26
C PHE A 118 15.42 1.58 -1.84
N ALA A 119 14.43 1.47 -0.96
CA ALA A 119 13.62 2.59 -0.49
C ALA A 119 13.89 2.96 0.98
N GLU A 120 14.93 2.37 1.57
CA GLU A 120 15.27 2.53 3.00
C GLU A 120 14.10 2.23 3.95
N VAL A 121 13.10 1.45 3.50
CA VAL A 121 11.98 0.99 4.31
C VAL A 121 12.48 -0.11 5.25
N ARG A 122 13.21 0.31 6.27
CA ARG A 122 13.87 -0.54 7.24
C ARG A 122 13.44 -0.16 8.64
N VAL A 123 13.36 -1.14 9.53
CA VAL A 123 13.19 -0.87 10.94
C VAL A 123 14.46 -0.21 11.46
N GLU A 124 14.31 0.99 12.01
CA GLU A 124 15.37 1.72 12.70
C GLU A 124 15.56 1.13 14.11
N PHE A 125 16.22 -0.03 14.17
CA PHE A 125 16.87 -0.44 15.40
C PHE A 125 18.30 0.12 15.43
N PHE A 126 18.86 0.30 16.62
CA PHE A 126 20.29 0.61 16.84
C PHE A 126 21.21 -0.55 16.43
N ILE A 127 20.91 -1.22 15.32
CA ILE A 127 21.63 -2.34 14.73
C ILE A 127 22.34 -1.80 13.48
N GLU A 128 23.67 -1.80 13.50
CA GLU A 128 24.48 -1.26 12.40
C GLU A 128 24.40 -2.11 11.12
N SER A 129 24.03 -3.39 11.25
CA SER A 129 23.96 -4.31 10.12
C SER A 129 22.72 -4.08 9.26
N LYS A 130 22.96 -3.49 8.07
CA LYS A 130 21.94 -3.28 7.02
C LYS A 130 21.23 -4.57 6.59
N ILE A 131 21.93 -5.70 6.61
CA ILE A 131 21.36 -6.99 6.20
C ILE A 131 20.33 -7.44 7.24
N ILE A 132 20.69 -7.36 8.53
CA ILE A 132 19.81 -7.77 9.63
C ILE A 132 18.55 -6.92 9.66
N THR A 133 18.71 -5.59 9.58
CA THR A 133 17.55 -4.68 9.56
C THR A 133 16.67 -4.91 8.33
N SER A 134 17.24 -5.18 7.15
CA SER A 134 16.47 -5.48 5.94
C SER A 134 15.68 -6.79 6.06
N VAL A 135 16.30 -7.86 6.59
CA VAL A 135 15.62 -9.15 6.80
C VAL A 135 14.50 -9.01 7.83
N LEU A 136 14.77 -8.33 8.95
CA LEU A 136 13.78 -8.12 9.99
C LEU A 136 12.59 -7.29 9.49
N SER A 137 12.86 -6.27 8.68
CA SER A 137 11.83 -5.47 8.02
C SER A 137 11.01 -6.29 7.04
N ALA A 138 11.66 -7.15 6.27
CA ALA A 138 10.97 -8.04 5.34
C ALA A 138 10.01 -8.98 6.10
N VAL A 139 10.49 -9.63 7.17
CA VAL A 139 9.65 -10.47 8.03
C VAL A 139 8.47 -9.67 8.62
N TRP A 140 8.73 -8.45 9.10
CA TRP A 140 7.69 -7.59 9.66
C TRP A 140 6.63 -7.19 8.63
N ILE A 141 7.04 -6.75 7.44
CA ILE A 141 6.14 -6.38 6.35
C ILE A 141 5.26 -7.58 5.97
N VAL A 142 5.87 -8.77 5.76
CA VAL A 142 5.13 -9.99 5.40
C VAL A 142 4.15 -10.38 6.51
N LEU A 143 4.55 -10.27 7.77
CA LEU A 143 3.68 -10.54 8.92
C LEU A 143 2.47 -9.62 8.93
N ILE A 144 2.67 -8.30 8.76
CA ILE A 144 1.58 -7.32 8.74
C ILE A 144 0.64 -7.58 7.56
N ILE A 145 1.17 -7.88 6.35
CA ILE A 145 0.33 -8.20 5.18
C ILE A 145 -0.58 -9.41 5.46
N ASN A 146 -0.02 -10.49 6.01
CA ASN A 146 -0.81 -11.70 6.30
C ASN A 146 -1.80 -11.48 7.47
N ALA A 147 -1.42 -10.69 8.48
CA ALA A 147 -2.32 -10.32 9.57
C ALA A 147 -3.52 -9.51 9.07
N PHE A 148 -3.30 -8.50 8.22
CA PHE A 148 -4.39 -7.73 7.61
C PHE A 148 -5.26 -8.59 6.69
N ASN A 149 -4.68 -9.50 5.91
CA ASN A 149 -5.45 -10.42 5.07
C ASN A 149 -6.37 -11.33 5.92
N PHE A 150 -5.88 -11.82 7.06
CA PHE A 150 -6.69 -12.60 7.99
C PHE A 150 -7.81 -11.78 8.64
N LEU A 151 -7.52 -10.53 9.03
CA LEU A 151 -8.49 -9.60 9.61
C LEU A 151 -9.57 -9.18 8.60
N ASP A 152 -9.22 -9.05 7.31
CA ASP A 152 -10.15 -8.67 6.24
C ASP A 152 -11.14 -9.79 5.88
N ASN A 153 -10.85 -11.03 6.30
CA ASN A 153 -11.82 -12.11 6.22
C ASN A 153 -12.97 -11.98 7.26
N MET A 154 -12.96 -10.94 8.10
CA MET A 154 -13.99 -10.62 9.09
C MET A 154 -14.66 -9.27 8.76
N ASP A 155 -15.99 -9.19 8.87
CA ASP A 155 -16.84 -8.09 8.39
C ASP A 155 -16.34 -6.65 8.72
N GLY A 156 -15.58 -6.04 7.79
CA GLY A 156 -15.22 -4.61 7.80
C GLY A 156 -14.24 -4.13 8.89
N ALA A 157 -13.75 -5.03 9.75
CA ALA A 157 -12.83 -4.68 10.84
C ALA A 157 -11.46 -4.18 10.33
N SER A 158 -10.99 -4.73 9.21
CA SER A 158 -9.74 -4.37 8.55
C SER A 158 -9.67 -2.88 8.19
N ALA A 159 -10.74 -2.32 7.62
CA ALA A 159 -10.81 -0.92 7.22
C ALA A 159 -10.77 0.02 8.44
N GLY A 160 -11.46 -0.32 9.53
CA GLY A 160 -11.42 0.44 10.77
C GLY A 160 -10.03 0.47 11.40
N ILE A 161 -9.37 -0.68 11.47
CA ILE A 161 -7.99 -0.81 11.98
C ILE A 161 -7.02 0.00 11.11
N ALA A 162 -7.17 -0.07 9.78
CA ALA A 162 -6.33 0.69 8.84
C ALA A 162 -6.47 2.21 9.05
N VAL A 163 -7.68 2.72 9.26
CA VAL A 163 -7.93 4.15 9.54
C VAL A 163 -7.28 4.57 10.86
N ILE A 164 -7.51 3.82 11.94
CA ILE A 164 -6.93 4.13 13.26
C ILE A 164 -5.41 4.12 13.19
N ALA A 165 -4.80 3.09 12.60
CA ALA A 165 -3.36 2.98 12.44
C ALA A 165 -2.80 4.15 11.61
N SER A 166 -3.47 4.51 10.50
CA SER A 166 -3.04 5.63 9.64
C SER A 166 -3.09 6.97 10.39
N CYS A 167 -4.12 7.21 11.20
CA CYS A 167 -4.21 8.42 12.02
C CYS A 167 -3.08 8.50 13.05
N ILE A 168 -2.78 7.40 13.76
CA ILE A 168 -1.69 7.34 14.74
C ILE A 168 -0.35 7.61 14.05
N LEU A 169 -0.09 6.95 12.92
CA LEU A 169 1.15 7.15 12.17
C LEU A 169 1.28 8.58 11.65
N PHE A 170 0.19 9.18 11.17
CA PHE A 170 0.18 10.57 10.75
C PHE A 170 0.53 11.51 11.92
N THR A 171 -0.05 11.29 13.10
CA THR A 171 0.27 12.11 14.29
C THR A 171 1.68 11.90 14.82
N ALA A 172 2.28 10.72 14.62
CA ALA A 172 3.65 10.45 15.03
C ALA A 172 4.69 11.04 14.06
N ALA A 173 4.30 11.27 12.80
CA ALA A 173 5.16 11.82 11.76
C ALA A 173 5.06 13.34 11.61
N ALA A 174 3.98 13.96 12.11
CA ALA A 174 3.73 15.41 12.08
C ALA A 174 4.41 16.13 13.25
#